data_AF-A0A9L0IFZ4-F1
#
_entry.id   AF-A0A9L0IFZ4-F1
#
_cell.length_a   1.000
_cell.length_b   1.000
_cell.length_c   1.000
_cell.angle_alpha   90.00
_cell.angle_beta   90.00
_cell.angle_gamma   90.00
#
_symmetry.space_group_name_H-M   'P 1'
#
loop_
_entity.id
_entity.type
_entity.pdbx_description
1 polymer ?
#
loop_
_entity_poly.entity_id
_entity_poly.type
_entity_poly.pdbx_seq_one_letter_code
_entity_poly.pdbx_strand_id
1 'polypeptide(L)'
;MIEYQRPVSFKDVVVGFTQEEWHRLNPAQRALYRDVMLETYSHLVSVGYEGTKPYVILRLEQEEAPWICEAACSGCHCRGIGKLWPIDWPPVL
;
A
#
# COMPACT_ATOMS: atom_id res chain seq x y z
N MET A 1 -32.36 2.81 -15.32
CA MET A 1 -31.66 3.09 -14.05
C MET A 1 -30.17 3.10 -14.40
N ILE A 2 -29.50 4.24 -14.32
CA ILE A 2 -28.05 4.28 -14.53
C ILE A 2 -27.42 4.18 -13.15
N GLU A 3 -26.84 3.02 -12.81
CA GLU A 3 -25.99 2.92 -11.63
C GLU A 3 -24.69 3.68 -11.89
N TYR A 4 -24.39 4.66 -11.04
CA TYR A 4 -23.12 5.37 -11.05
C TYR A 4 -22.12 4.54 -10.23
N GLN A 5 -21.36 3.65 -10.89
CA GLN A 5 -20.25 2.97 -10.23
C GLN A 5 -19.16 3.99 -9.92
N ARG A 6 -18.78 4.13 -8.65
CA ARG A 6 -17.66 4.99 -8.28
C ARG A 6 -16.37 4.43 -8.91
N PRO A 7 -15.51 5.28 -9.50
CA PRO A 7 -14.22 4.83 -10.01
C PRO A 7 -13.42 4.19 -8.88
N VAL A 8 -12.89 3.00 -9.12
CA VAL A 8 -11.99 2.33 -8.17
C VAL A 8 -10.70 3.14 -8.11
N SER A 9 -10.33 3.59 -6.92
CA SER A 9 -9.09 4.31 -6.69
C SER A 9 -8.02 3.39 -6.11
N PHE A 10 -6.75 3.79 -6.22
CA PHE A 10 -5.66 3.06 -5.58
C PHE A 10 -5.86 2.85 -4.08
N LYS A 11 -6.53 3.78 -3.40
CA LYS A 11 -6.84 3.69 -1.96
C LYS A 11 -7.79 2.54 -1.62
N ASP A 12 -8.60 2.10 -2.58
CA ASP A 12 -9.58 1.03 -2.38
C ASP A 12 -8.94 -0.36 -2.50
N VAL A 13 -7.76 -0.47 -3.10
CA VAL A 13 -7.07 -1.75 -3.36
C VAL A 13 -5.71 -1.88 -2.67
N VAL A 14 -5.15 -0.79 -2.15
CA VAL A 14 -3.86 -0.81 -1.46
C VAL A 14 -3.97 -1.44 -0.08
N VAL A 15 -3.03 -2.35 0.20
CA VAL A 15 -2.80 -2.82 1.56
C VAL A 15 -1.71 -1.93 2.17
N GLY A 16 -2.01 -1.21 3.25
CA GLY A 16 -1.03 -0.40 3.97
C GLY A 16 -0.55 -1.12 5.23
N PHE A 17 0.75 -1.07 5.51
CA PHE A 17 1.32 -1.53 6.77
C PHE A 17 1.81 -0.35 7.60
N THR A 18 1.69 -0.42 8.93
CA THR A 18 2.48 0.46 9.81
C THR A 18 3.96 0.07 9.78
N GLN A 19 4.83 0.93 10.30
CA GLN A 19 6.26 0.62 10.42
C GLN A 19 6.48 -0.63 11.29
N GLU A 20 5.75 -0.77 12.39
CA GLU A 20 5.84 -1.92 13.29
C GLU A 20 5.34 -3.20 12.61
N GLU A 21 4.22 -3.13 11.90
CA GLU A 21 3.68 -4.27 11.13
C GLU A 21 4.68 -4.69 10.05
N TRP A 22 5.24 -3.74 9.31
CA TRP A 22 6.25 -4.02 8.30
C TRP A 22 7.52 -4.66 8.87
N HIS A 23 7.99 -4.17 10.02
CA HIS A 23 9.15 -4.73 10.70
C HIS A 23 8.93 -6.18 11.14
N ARG A 24 7.68 -6.57 11.43
CA ARG A 24 7.31 -7.94 11.79
C ARG A 24 7.20 -8.87 10.57
N LEU A 25 7.08 -8.33 9.36
CA LEU A 25 7.11 -9.14 8.15
C LEU A 25 8.50 -9.73 7.92
N ASN A 26 8.54 -11.01 7.57
CA ASN A 26 9.76 -11.67 7.12
C ASN A 26 10.14 -11.21 5.68
N PRO A 27 11.37 -11.44 5.22
CA PRO A 27 11.81 -11.01 3.88
C PRO A 27 10.92 -11.52 2.74
N ALA A 28 10.40 -12.74 2.84
CA ALA A 28 9.51 -13.32 1.81
C ALA A 28 8.15 -12.60 1.76
N GLN A 29 7.58 -12.24 2.91
CA GLN A 29 6.34 -11.47 2.99
C GLN A 29 6.49 -10.06 2.43
N ARG A 30 7.65 -9.41 2.67
CA ARG A 30 7.95 -8.08 2.10
C ARG A 30 8.11 -8.13 0.58
N ALA A 31 8.78 -9.17 0.07
CA ALA A 31 8.91 -9.40 -1.37
C ALA A 31 7.53 -9.65 -2.00
N LEU A 32 6.72 -10.52 -1.40
CA LEU A 32 5.36 -10.79 -1.87
C LEU A 32 4.50 -9.53 -1.88
N TYR A 33 4.56 -8.71 -0.82
CA TYR A 33 3.85 -7.44 -0.79
C TYR A 33 4.27 -6.53 -1.94
N ARG A 34 5.57 -6.41 -2.20
CA ARG A 34 6.10 -5.61 -3.30
C ARG A 34 5.52 -6.08 -4.63
N ASP A 35 5.60 -7.37 -4.91
CA ASP A 35 5.14 -7.95 -6.18
C ASP A 35 3.64 -7.72 -6.37
N VAL A 36 2.84 -8.05 -5.35
CA VAL A 36 1.37 -7.89 -5.39
C VAL A 36 0.98 -6.42 -5.56
N MET A 37 1.64 -5.49 -4.88
CA MET A 37 1.30 -4.07 -4.97
C MET A 37 1.70 -3.44 -6.30
N LEU A 38 2.85 -3.84 -6.87
CA LEU A 38 3.27 -3.39 -8.20
C LEU A 38 2.35 -3.95 -9.29
N GLU A 39 1.97 -5.23 -9.20
CA GLU A 39 1.03 -5.86 -10.13
C GLU A 39 -0.36 -5.20 -10.03
N THR A 40 -0.84 -4.93 -8.82
CA THR A 40 -2.11 -4.23 -8.59
C THR A 40 -2.11 -2.83 -9.22
N TYR A 41 -1.01 -2.08 -9.09
CA TYR A 41 -0.88 -0.77 -9.73
C TYR A 41 -0.87 -0.88 -11.26
N SER A 42 -0.16 -1.86 -11.82
CA SER A 42 -0.15 -2.09 -13.26
C SER A 42 -1.56 -2.41 -13.80
N HIS A 43 -2.31 -3.25 -13.08
CA HIS A 43 -3.70 -3.54 -13.40
C HIS A 43 -4.60 -2.30 -13.32
N LEU A 44 -4.44 -1.47 -12.29
CA LEU A 44 -5.17 -0.21 -12.18
C LEU A 44 -4.89 0.73 -13.35
N VAL A 45 -3.62 0.90 -13.74
CA VAL A 45 -3.25 1.70 -14.92
C VAL A 45 -3.89 1.13 -16.18
N SER A 46 -3.92 -0.20 -16.31
CA SER A 46 -4.49 -0.90 -17.47
C SER A 46 -6.00 -0.71 -17.59
N VAL A 47 -6.72 -0.53 -16.48
CA VAL A 47 -8.17 -0.24 -16.47
C VAL A 47 -8.50 1.26 -16.51
N GLY A 48 -7.50 2.12 -16.76
CA GLY A 48 -7.71 3.55 -16.94
C GLY A 48 -7.51 4.40 -15.68
N TYR A 49 -6.65 3.99 -14.75
CA TYR A 49 -6.28 4.85 -13.63
C TYR A 49 -5.49 6.08 -14.12
N GLU A 50 -6.11 7.26 -14.01
CA GLU A 50 -5.52 8.56 -14.38
C GLU A 50 -4.91 9.33 -13.19
N GLY A 51 -4.81 8.70 -12.02
CA GLY A 51 -4.26 9.36 -10.83
C GLY A 51 -2.73 9.44 -10.84
N THR A 52 -2.17 10.35 -10.03
CA THR A 52 -0.73 10.43 -9.79
C THR A 52 -0.19 9.14 -9.20
N LYS A 53 0.98 8.70 -9.62
CA LYS A 53 1.62 7.49 -9.10
C LYS A 53 1.68 7.54 -7.56
N PRO A 54 1.07 6.57 -6.85
CA PRO A 54 1.04 6.57 -5.39
C PRO A 54 2.44 6.46 -4.79
N TYR A 55 2.63 7.11 -3.64
CA TYR A 55 3.93 7.12 -2.95
C TYR A 55 4.44 5.72 -2.58
N VAL A 56 3.53 4.83 -2.17
CA VAL A 56 3.85 3.42 -1.89
C VAL A 56 4.45 2.74 -3.12
N ILE A 57 3.90 2.99 -4.32
CA ILE A 57 4.41 2.43 -5.57
C ILE A 57 5.80 2.97 -5.89
N LEU A 58 6.01 4.28 -5.76
CA LEU A 58 7.32 4.91 -5.99
C LEU A 58 8.42 4.29 -5.13
N ARG A 59 8.13 3.97 -3.86
CA ARG A 59 9.10 3.34 -2.96
C ARG A 59 9.33 1.87 -3.29
N LEU A 60 8.27 1.13 -3.58
CA LEU A 60 8.38 -0.28 -3.95
C LEU A 60 9.16 -0.48 -5.26
N GLU A 61 9.04 0.43 -6.23
CA GLU A 61 9.87 0.41 -7.44
C GLU A 61 11.37 0.64 -7.13
N GLN A 62 11.68 1.48 -6.13
CA GLN A 62 13.04 1.74 -5.63
C GLN A 62 13.56 0.66 -4.66
N GLU A 63 12.80 -0.42 -4.45
CA GLU A 63 13.08 -1.47 -3.46
C GLU A 63 13.13 -0.95 -2.01
N GLU A 64 12.55 0.22 -1.76
CA GLU A 64 12.53 0.85 -0.45
C GLU A 64 11.31 0.46 0.38
N ALA A 65 11.49 0.59 1.68
CA ALA A 65 10.47 0.60 2.72
C ALA A 65 9.22 1.45 2.36
N PRO A 66 7.99 0.90 2.26
CA PRO A 66 6.82 1.67 1.81
C PRO A 66 6.24 2.70 2.82
N TRP A 67 6.75 2.79 4.05
CA TRP A 67 6.19 3.68 5.09
C TRP A 67 6.82 5.08 5.10
N ILE A 68 6.03 6.13 5.21
CA ILE A 68 6.54 7.50 5.40
C ILE A 68 7.13 7.65 6.80
N CYS A 69 8.46 7.75 6.93
CA CYS A 69 9.06 8.48 8.03
C CYS A 69 9.16 9.93 7.59
N GLU A 70 8.34 10.83 8.12
CA GLU A 70 8.57 12.26 7.93
C GLU A 70 9.92 12.59 8.59
N ALA A 71 10.95 12.71 7.77
CA ALA A 71 12.33 12.94 8.19
C ALA A 71 12.52 14.39 8.67
N ALA A 72 11.81 14.79 9.74
CA ALA A 72 12.03 16.05 10.43
C ALA A 72 11.45 16.15 11.87
N CYS A 73 10.98 15.07 12.51
CA CYS A 73 10.48 15.17 13.90
C CYS A 73 11.21 14.21 14.84
N SER A 74 12.26 14.70 15.49
CA SER A 74 12.89 14.07 16.64
C SER A 74 11.93 14.07 17.84
N GLY A 75 10.98 13.12 17.87
CA GLY A 75 10.12 12.90 19.04
C GLY A 75 8.65 12.56 18.78
N CYS A 76 8.17 12.48 17.53
CA CYS A 76 6.77 12.09 17.30
C CYS A 76 6.61 10.56 17.31
N HIS A 77 5.71 10.06 18.15
CA HIS A 77 5.24 8.68 18.10
C HIS A 77 4.45 8.50 16.78
N CYS A 78 5.06 7.82 15.82
CA CYS A 78 4.54 7.66 14.47
C CYS A 78 3.18 6.93 14.50
N ARG A 79 2.08 7.66 14.25
CA ARG A 79 0.88 7.02 13.73
C ARG A 79 1.02 7.00 12.22
N GLY A 80 1.54 5.89 11.70
CA GLY A 80 1.42 5.57 10.28
C GLY A 80 -0.06 5.66 9.84
N ILE A 81 -0.31 5.71 8.53
CA ILE A 81 -1.66 5.60 7.98
C ILE A 81 -2.21 4.22 8.34
N GLY A 82 -2.79 4.12 9.53
CA GLY A 82 -3.38 2.93 10.08
C GLY A 82 -4.86 2.87 9.71
N LYS A 83 -5.22 1.77 9.06
CA LYS A 83 -6.56 1.19 8.89
C LYS A 83 -7.44 1.77 7.76
N LEU A 84 -7.48 1.05 6.63
CA LEU A 84 -8.74 0.64 6.02
C LEU A 84 -8.62 -0.86 5.66
N TRP A 85 -9.15 -1.70 6.53
CA TRP A 85 -9.20 -3.15 6.37
C TRP A 85 -10.69 -3.55 6.33
N PRO A 86 -11.18 -4.13 5.22
CA PRO A 86 -12.43 -4.89 5.25
C PRO A 86 -12.21 -6.41 5.29
N ILE A 87 -10.99 -6.93 5.20
CA ILE A 87 -10.77 -8.38 5.05
C ILE A 87 -9.54 -8.80 5.84
N ASP A 88 -9.75 -9.68 6.83
CA ASP A 88 -8.72 -10.44 7.53
C ASP A 88 -7.78 -11.11 6.52
N TRP A 89 -6.56 -10.57 6.41
CA TRP A 89 -5.45 -11.25 5.74
C TRP A 89 -5.21 -12.59 6.45
N PRO A 90 -5.07 -13.72 5.73
CA PRO A 90 -5.06 -15.03 6.37
C PRO A 90 -3.78 -15.23 7.21
N PRO A 91 -3.88 -15.97 8.33
CA PRO A 91 -2.73 -16.40 9.10
C PRO A 91 -2.10 -17.63 8.42
N VAL A 92 -1.39 -17.46 7.29
CA VAL A 92 -0.56 -18.53 6.72
C VAL A 92 0.49 -17.96 5.76
N LEU A 93 1.64 -17.64 6.32
CA LEU A 93 2.92 -18.32 6.03
C LEU A 93 3.72 -18.40 7.34
#